data_AF-A0A7J6SF81-F1
#
_entry.id   AF-A0A7J6SF81-F1
#
_cell.length_a   1.000
_cell.length_b   1.000
_cell.length_c   1.000
_cell.angle_alpha   90.00
_cell.angle_beta   90.00
_cell.angle_gamma   90.00
#
_symmetry.space_group_name_H-M   'P 1'
#
loop_
_entity.id
_entity.type
_entity.pdbx_description
1 polymer ?
#
loop_
_entity_poly.entity_id
_entity_poly.type
_entity_poly.pdbx_seq_one_letter_code
_entity_poly.pdbx_strand_id
1 'polypeptide(L)'
;MRTELHLKEVHSHASPDITSKLQGLTLRSKADPLVPVEPRYGPEYLIVAGLVFLPLTEPFLLCEYGDNFESEAPRKSADDEVVILHQVLASELTVGYHDIKCLQLAKLNGVQVKNLRQLADEVARIELEASDESMMTFELVNGDVVVIPVKQAMQANEEIMKRNKIARRMNLRE
;
A
#
# COMPACT_ATOMS: atom_id res chain seq x y z
N MET A 1 76.27 54.27 -16.45
CA MET A 1 75.03 55.07 -16.56
C MET A 1 73.89 54.16 -16.08
N ARG A 2 73.09 54.54 -15.07
CA ARG A 2 71.72 55.10 -15.21
C ARG A 2 70.87 54.30 -16.23
N THR A 3 69.70 53.72 -15.91
CA THR A 3 68.70 54.10 -14.88
C THR A 3 67.76 52.93 -14.48
N GLU A 4 67.36 52.92 -13.20
CA GLU A 4 66.03 52.67 -12.57
C GLU A 4 64.87 51.98 -13.37
N LEU A 5 64.17 50.98 -12.79
CA LEU A 5 62.82 51.04 -12.13
C LEU A 5 61.70 51.60 -13.06
N HIS A 6 60.42 51.22 -13.10
CA HIS A 6 59.49 50.30 -12.40
C HIS A 6 58.19 50.27 -13.28
N LEU A 7 57.16 49.41 -13.17
CA LEU A 7 56.88 48.10 -12.55
C LEU A 7 55.44 47.69 -13.00
N LYS A 8 55.17 46.43 -13.41
CA LYS A 8 53.84 45.79 -13.20
C LYS A 8 53.80 44.27 -13.47
N GLU A 9 53.58 43.57 -12.37
CA GLU A 9 53.01 42.23 -12.14
C GLU A 9 51.76 41.91 -13.01
N VAL A 10 51.27 40.66 -13.19
CA VAL A 10 51.69 39.30 -12.74
C VAL A 10 50.97 38.26 -13.64
N HIS A 11 51.54 37.04 -13.73
CA HIS A 11 50.99 35.70 -14.12
C HIS A 11 49.68 35.55 -14.95
N SER A 12 49.46 34.48 -15.73
CA SER A 12 50.30 33.44 -16.34
C SER A 12 49.46 32.64 -17.35
N HIS A 13 50.12 31.90 -18.24
CA HIS A 13 49.56 30.81 -19.05
C HIS A 13 48.57 29.89 -18.27
N ALA A 14 47.58 29.20 -18.87
CA ALA A 14 47.33 28.90 -20.30
C ALA A 14 45.83 28.64 -20.60
N SER A 15 45.50 28.57 -21.89
CA SER A 15 44.33 27.84 -22.45
C SER A 15 44.86 26.70 -23.36
N PRO A 16 44.04 25.78 -23.91
CA PRO A 16 42.61 25.47 -23.69
C PRO A 16 42.35 23.97 -23.41
N ASP A 17 41.07 23.56 -23.46
CA ASP A 17 40.53 22.21 -23.68
C ASP A 17 40.83 21.06 -22.69
N ILE A 18 39.76 20.59 -22.02
CA ILE A 18 39.05 19.31 -22.27
C ILE A 18 37.89 19.25 -21.24
N THR A 19 36.73 19.83 -21.58
CA THR A 19 35.54 19.85 -20.71
C THR A 19 34.35 19.05 -21.27
N SER A 20 34.59 18.19 -22.27
CA SER A 20 33.54 17.44 -22.98
C SER A 20 33.50 15.92 -22.71
N LYS A 21 34.42 15.37 -21.89
CA LYS A 21 34.44 13.95 -21.53
C LYS A 21 34.78 13.70 -20.07
N LEU A 22 33.75 13.71 -19.22
CA LEU A 22 33.57 12.81 -18.06
C LEU A 22 32.12 12.91 -17.53
N GLN A 23 31.13 12.84 -18.44
CA GLN A 23 29.76 12.46 -18.06
C GLN A 23 29.74 10.95 -17.79
N GLY A 24 30.08 10.56 -16.57
CA GLY A 24 30.09 9.16 -16.16
C GLY A 24 30.69 9.00 -14.77
N LEU A 25 29.98 8.25 -13.91
CA LEU A 25 30.48 7.73 -12.63
C LEU A 25 30.81 8.79 -11.55
N THR A 26 29.88 9.69 -11.26
CA THR A 26 29.73 10.10 -9.85
C THR A 26 29.01 8.98 -9.11
N LEU A 27 29.80 8.03 -8.59
CA LEU A 27 29.32 7.06 -7.61
C LEU A 27 28.99 7.83 -6.33
N ARG A 28 27.75 8.33 -6.21
CA ARG A 28 27.30 9.01 -4.99
C ARG A 28 27.35 8.01 -3.84
N SER A 29 28.03 8.40 -2.77
CA SER A 29 28.45 7.51 -1.69
C SER A 29 27.25 6.84 -1.01
N LYS A 30 27.31 5.50 -0.98
CA LYS A 30 26.38 4.58 -0.33
C LYS A 30 26.18 4.91 1.16
N ALA A 31 25.04 5.50 1.48
CA ALA A 31 24.43 5.53 2.80
C ALA A 31 22.93 5.82 2.65
N ASP A 32 22.19 4.89 2.04
CA ASP A 32 20.74 4.88 2.14
C ASP A 32 20.33 4.82 3.63
N PRO A 33 19.23 5.49 4.04
CA PRO A 33 18.86 5.54 5.44
C PRO A 33 18.53 4.13 5.97
N LEU A 34 19.00 3.83 7.18
CA LEU A 34 18.85 2.51 7.83
C LEU A 34 17.38 2.14 8.15
N VAL A 35 16.45 3.07 7.95
CA VAL A 35 15.00 2.88 7.99
C VAL A 35 14.41 3.67 6.81
N PRO A 36 13.46 3.12 6.04
CA PRO A 36 12.88 3.83 4.88
C PRO A 36 12.24 5.16 5.23
N VAL A 37 12.24 6.07 4.26
CA VAL A 37 11.45 7.31 4.30
C VAL A 37 9.97 6.93 4.41
N GLU A 38 9.32 7.30 5.51
CA GLU A 38 7.89 7.00 5.72
C GLU A 38 7.06 7.54 4.54
N PRO A 39 6.09 6.76 4.03
CA PRO A 39 5.13 7.31 3.09
C PRO A 39 4.37 8.46 3.76
N ARG A 40 4.18 9.58 3.05
CA ARG A 40 3.55 10.82 3.60
C ARG A 40 2.15 10.59 4.20
N TYR A 41 1.54 9.45 3.90
CA TYR A 41 0.27 8.98 4.41
C TYR A 41 0.45 7.52 4.84
N GLY A 42 -0.14 7.13 5.97
CA GLY A 42 -0.14 5.74 6.43
C GLY A 42 -0.82 4.79 5.42
N PRO A 43 -0.59 3.47 5.55
CA PRO A 43 -1.16 2.48 4.66
C PRO A 43 -2.70 2.56 4.69
N GLU A 44 -3.32 2.43 3.52
CA GLU A 44 -4.78 2.39 3.43
C GLU A 44 -5.28 1.00 3.80
N TYR A 45 -6.40 0.95 4.53
CA TYR A 45 -7.02 -0.29 4.95
C TYR A 45 -8.50 -0.12 5.30
N LEU A 46 -9.23 -1.22 5.25
CA LEU A 46 -10.62 -1.34 5.73
C LEU A 46 -10.75 -2.64 6.54
N ILE A 47 -11.43 -2.58 7.69
CA ILE A 47 -11.71 -3.75 8.53
C ILE A 47 -13.23 -3.93 8.65
N VAL A 48 -13.72 -5.11 8.30
CA VAL A 48 -15.15 -5.48 8.36
C VAL A 48 -15.27 -6.85 9.03
N ALA A 49 -15.87 -6.92 10.22
CA ALA A 49 -16.01 -8.16 11.01
C ALA A 49 -14.68 -8.93 11.24
N GLY A 50 -13.55 -8.21 11.26
CA GLY A 50 -12.22 -8.81 11.37
C GLY A 50 -11.57 -9.21 10.04
N LEU A 51 -12.25 -9.12 8.90
CA LEU A 51 -11.63 -9.21 7.58
C LEU A 51 -10.82 -7.93 7.32
N VAL A 52 -9.52 -8.05 7.05
CA VAL A 52 -8.61 -6.90 6.85
C VAL A 52 -8.30 -6.76 5.36
N PHE A 53 -8.84 -5.70 4.75
CA PHE A 53 -8.65 -5.38 3.35
C PHE A 53 -7.61 -4.28 3.14
N LEU A 54 -6.73 -4.44 2.14
CA LEU A 54 -5.68 -3.49 1.75
C LEU A 54 -5.69 -3.27 0.22
N PRO A 55 -5.21 -2.12 -0.30
CA PRO A 55 -4.84 -1.99 -1.69
C PRO A 55 -3.55 -2.76 -1.98
N LEU A 56 -3.47 -3.37 -3.15
CA LEU A 56 -2.22 -3.92 -3.64
C LEU A 56 -1.27 -2.79 -4.07
N THR A 57 -0.29 -2.48 -3.23
CA THR A 57 0.74 -1.46 -3.50
C THR A 57 2.08 -2.13 -3.79
N GLU A 58 2.94 -1.50 -4.58
CA GLU A 58 4.29 -2.02 -4.87
C GLU A 58 5.13 -2.23 -3.59
N PRO A 59 5.13 -1.34 -2.57
CA PRO A 59 5.76 -1.63 -1.28
C PRO A 59 5.17 -2.85 -0.55
N PHE A 60 3.86 -3.10 -0.67
CA PHE A 60 3.26 -4.31 -0.12
C PHE A 60 3.76 -5.57 -0.85
N LEU A 61 3.84 -5.52 -2.17
CA LEU A 61 4.32 -6.63 -3.00
C LEU A 61 5.78 -7.01 -2.66
N LEU A 62 6.66 -6.02 -2.55
CA LEU A 62 8.05 -6.21 -2.13
C LEU A 62 8.18 -6.75 -0.70
N CYS A 63 7.26 -6.38 0.20
CA CYS A 63 7.26 -6.85 1.59
C CYS A 63 6.78 -8.30 1.72
N GLU A 64 5.74 -8.68 0.98
CA GLU A 64 5.07 -9.98 1.11
C GLU A 64 5.72 -11.07 0.23
N TYR A 65 6.11 -10.73 -1.01
CA TYR A 65 6.62 -11.68 -2.02
C TYR A 65 8.12 -11.51 -2.34
N GLY A 66 8.78 -10.48 -1.81
CA GLY A 66 10.18 -10.17 -2.10
C GLY A 66 10.43 -9.92 -3.60
N ASP A 67 11.63 -10.29 -4.08
CA ASP A 67 12.07 -10.04 -5.46
C ASP A 67 11.25 -10.80 -6.53
N ASN A 68 10.49 -11.83 -6.14
CA ASN A 68 9.70 -12.68 -7.06
C ASN A 68 8.26 -12.17 -7.31
N PHE A 69 7.92 -10.98 -6.80
CA PHE A 69 6.53 -10.49 -6.83
C PHE A 69 5.93 -10.43 -8.25
N GLU A 70 6.72 -10.16 -9.30
CA GLU A 70 6.22 -10.14 -10.69
C GLU A 70 5.60 -11.47 -11.14
N SER A 71 6.00 -12.59 -10.55
CA SER A 71 5.51 -13.93 -10.88
C SER A 71 4.40 -14.45 -9.97
N GLU A 72 4.40 -14.06 -8.69
CA GLU A 72 3.50 -14.63 -7.67
C GLU A 72 2.36 -13.68 -7.26
N ALA A 73 2.49 -12.38 -7.51
CA ALA A 73 1.50 -11.38 -7.10
C ALA A 73 0.22 -11.40 -7.95
N PRO A 74 -0.95 -11.03 -7.36
CA PRO A 74 -2.14 -10.71 -8.12
C PRO A 74 -1.88 -9.59 -9.13
N ARG A 75 -2.28 -9.80 -10.40
CA ARG A 75 -2.04 -8.84 -11.48
C ARG A 75 -3.07 -7.70 -11.48
N LYS A 76 -2.60 -6.47 -11.67
CA LYS A 76 -3.45 -5.29 -11.83
C LYS A 76 -4.02 -5.18 -13.24
N SER A 77 -5.29 -4.79 -13.37
CA SER A 77 -5.80 -4.13 -14.58
C SER A 77 -5.30 -2.68 -14.63
N ALA A 78 -5.31 -2.06 -15.80
CA ALA A 78 -4.69 -0.74 -16.00
C ALA A 78 -5.38 0.41 -15.23
N ASP A 79 -6.69 0.28 -14.98
CA ASP A 79 -7.54 1.35 -14.42
C ASP A 79 -8.16 0.99 -13.05
N ASP A 80 -8.01 -0.24 -12.55
CA ASP A 80 -8.58 -0.67 -11.24
C ASP A 80 -7.48 -0.98 -10.21
N GLU A 81 -7.79 -0.71 -8.94
CA GLU A 81 -6.96 -1.08 -7.80
C GLU A 81 -7.36 -2.47 -7.30
N VAL A 82 -6.40 -3.40 -7.29
CA VAL A 82 -6.59 -4.73 -6.72
C VAL A 82 -6.71 -4.62 -5.20
N VAL A 83 -7.88 -4.98 -4.66
CA VAL A 83 -8.10 -5.08 -3.21
C VAL A 83 -7.82 -6.52 -2.76
N ILE A 84 -7.03 -6.69 -1.70
CA ILE A 84 -6.71 -7.98 -1.11
C ILE A 84 -7.31 -8.11 0.28
N LEU A 85 -7.85 -9.29 0.60
CA LEU A 85 -8.04 -9.77 1.96
C LEU A 85 -6.68 -10.26 2.48
N HIS A 86 -5.98 -9.39 3.20
CA HIS A 86 -4.63 -9.68 3.69
C HIS A 86 -4.64 -10.71 4.81
N GLN A 87 -5.53 -10.53 5.80
CA GLN A 87 -5.67 -11.43 6.94
C GLN A 87 -7.08 -11.42 7.53
N VAL A 88 -7.40 -12.46 8.28
CA VAL A 88 -8.67 -12.63 9.01
C VAL A 88 -8.40 -12.62 10.52
N LEU A 89 -8.82 -11.55 11.20
CA LEU A 89 -8.74 -11.45 12.66
C LEU A 89 -9.71 -12.43 13.31
N ALA A 90 -9.25 -13.14 14.34
CA ALA A 90 -10.05 -14.17 15.02
C ALA A 90 -11.20 -13.58 15.84
N SER A 91 -12.42 -14.02 15.53
CA SER A 91 -13.68 -13.67 16.16
C SER A 91 -14.69 -14.81 15.98
N GLU A 92 -15.83 -14.76 16.67
CA GLU A 92 -16.92 -15.75 16.48
C GLU A 92 -17.50 -15.73 15.06
N LEU A 93 -17.41 -14.59 14.35
CA LEU A 93 -17.90 -14.43 12.97
C LEU A 93 -16.93 -14.96 11.92
N THR A 94 -15.66 -15.11 12.27
CA THR A 94 -14.59 -15.48 11.33
C THR A 94 -14.15 -16.95 11.46
N VAL A 95 -14.87 -17.74 12.26
CA VAL A 95 -14.62 -19.17 12.46
C VAL A 95 -14.70 -19.92 11.13
N GLY A 96 -13.64 -20.65 10.80
CA GLY A 96 -13.50 -21.38 9.53
C GLY A 96 -12.85 -20.59 8.38
N TYR A 97 -12.65 -19.27 8.54
CA TYR A 97 -12.02 -18.42 7.53
C TYR A 97 -10.57 -18.00 7.88
N HIS A 98 -10.02 -18.45 9.01
CA HIS A 98 -8.73 -17.98 9.54
C HIS A 98 -7.50 -18.30 8.68
N ASP A 99 -7.58 -19.33 7.84
CA ASP A 99 -6.47 -19.74 6.96
C ASP A 99 -6.37 -18.88 5.69
N ILE A 100 -7.39 -18.05 5.40
CA ILE A 100 -7.39 -17.12 4.26
C ILE A 100 -6.41 -15.98 4.50
N LYS A 101 -5.41 -15.86 3.62
CA LYS A 101 -4.37 -14.82 3.66
C LYS A 101 -4.00 -14.36 2.26
N CYS A 102 -3.77 -13.07 2.11
CA CYS A 102 -3.28 -12.40 0.90
C CYS A 102 -4.01 -12.75 -0.41
N LEU A 103 -5.31 -13.06 -0.34
CA LEU A 103 -6.13 -13.35 -1.53
C LEU A 103 -6.84 -12.09 -2.05
N GLN A 104 -6.93 -11.95 -3.37
CA GLN A 104 -7.69 -10.86 -4.00
C GLN A 104 -9.19 -11.03 -3.77
N LEU A 105 -9.85 -9.95 -3.35
CA LEU A 105 -11.30 -9.81 -3.34
C LEU A 105 -11.78 -9.51 -4.76
N ALA A 106 -12.69 -10.33 -5.29
CA ALA A 106 -13.28 -10.16 -6.61
C ALA A 106 -14.62 -9.40 -6.54
N LYS A 107 -15.53 -9.80 -5.63
CA LYS A 107 -16.86 -9.20 -5.49
C LYS A 107 -17.33 -9.06 -4.04
N LEU A 108 -18.22 -8.11 -3.81
CA LEU A 108 -19.05 -8.00 -2.61
C LEU A 108 -20.53 -8.06 -3.03
N ASN A 109 -21.29 -9.02 -2.51
CA ASN A 109 -22.70 -9.25 -2.85
C ASN A 109 -22.97 -9.29 -4.37
N GLY A 110 -22.08 -9.93 -5.13
CA GLY A 110 -22.16 -10.02 -6.59
C GLY A 110 -21.66 -8.77 -7.35
N VAL A 111 -21.38 -7.65 -6.67
CA VAL A 111 -20.85 -6.42 -7.26
C VAL A 111 -19.33 -6.49 -7.34
N GLN A 112 -18.74 -6.26 -8.52
CA GLN A 112 -17.30 -6.27 -8.70
C GLN A 112 -16.61 -5.13 -7.94
N VAL A 113 -15.53 -5.45 -7.22
CA VAL A 113 -14.72 -4.49 -6.47
C VAL A 113 -13.57 -3.99 -7.34
N LYS A 114 -13.42 -2.66 -7.44
CA LYS A 114 -12.41 -1.99 -8.28
C LYS A 114 -11.40 -1.13 -7.51
N ASN A 115 -11.68 -0.83 -6.24
CA ASN A 115 -10.78 -0.13 -5.33
C ASN A 115 -11.33 -0.19 -3.89
N LEU A 116 -10.46 0.08 -2.91
CA LEU A 116 -10.80 0.02 -1.49
C LEU A 116 -11.87 1.05 -1.08
N ARG A 117 -11.91 2.21 -1.73
CA ARG A 117 -12.92 3.26 -1.48
C ARG A 117 -14.32 2.79 -1.88
N GLN A 118 -14.48 2.26 -3.09
CA GLN A 118 -15.73 1.64 -3.55
C GLN A 118 -16.17 0.52 -2.60
N LEU A 119 -15.22 -0.32 -2.13
CA LEU A 119 -15.54 -1.36 -1.14
C LEU A 119 -16.09 -0.75 0.17
N ALA A 120 -15.46 0.30 0.68
CA ALA A 120 -15.91 0.97 1.90
C ALA A 120 -17.30 1.62 1.75
N ASP A 121 -17.57 2.25 0.60
CA ASP A 121 -18.86 2.88 0.29
C ASP A 121 -19.97 1.83 0.11
N GLU A 122 -19.66 0.69 -0.54
CA GLU A 122 -20.57 -0.45 -0.71
C GLU A 122 -20.90 -1.11 0.64
N VAL A 123 -19.90 -1.36 1.49
CA VAL A 123 -20.10 -1.86 2.87
C VAL A 123 -20.96 -0.89 3.67
N ALA A 124 -20.69 0.42 3.60
CA ALA A 124 -21.49 1.42 4.31
C ALA A 124 -22.96 1.45 3.84
N ARG A 125 -23.22 1.25 2.55
CA ARG A 125 -24.60 1.13 2.02
C ARG A 125 -25.29 -0.13 2.58
N ILE A 126 -24.60 -1.27 2.56
CA ILE A 126 -25.13 -2.53 3.10
C ILE A 126 -25.39 -2.44 4.61
N GLU A 127 -24.48 -1.81 5.38
CA GLU A 127 -24.65 -1.54 6.82
C GLU A 127 -25.89 -0.67 7.10
N LEU A 128 -26.20 0.30 6.23
CA LEU A 128 -27.35 1.21 6.36
C LEU A 128 -28.69 0.56 5.99
N GLU A 129 -28.71 -0.28 4.95
CA GLU A 129 -29.92 -0.94 4.42
C GLU A 129 -30.22 -2.29 5.13
N ALA A 130 -29.37 -2.72 6.07
CA ALA A 130 -29.43 -4.04 6.68
C ALA A 130 -30.71 -4.34 7.49
N SER A 131 -31.38 -5.43 7.12
CA SER A 131 -32.31 -6.19 7.96
C SER A 131 -31.58 -7.19 8.88
N ASP A 132 -32.30 -7.90 9.75
CA ASP A 132 -31.71 -8.89 10.65
C ASP A 132 -31.22 -10.16 9.93
N GLU A 133 -31.76 -10.46 8.75
CA GLU A 133 -31.36 -11.57 7.87
C GLU A 133 -30.30 -11.17 6.82
N SER A 134 -29.87 -9.90 6.81
CA SER A 134 -28.93 -9.39 5.80
C SER A 134 -27.53 -9.98 5.96
N MET A 135 -26.93 -10.39 4.84
CA MET A 135 -25.60 -10.98 4.75
C MET A 135 -24.68 -10.16 3.84
N MET A 136 -23.40 -10.07 4.20
CA MET A 136 -22.31 -9.66 3.30
C MET A 136 -21.59 -10.90 2.79
N THR A 137 -21.44 -10.99 1.48
CA THR A 137 -20.83 -12.12 0.75
C THR A 137 -19.60 -11.59 0.02
N PHE A 138 -18.42 -11.98 0.48
CA PHE A 138 -17.14 -11.60 -0.12
C PHE A 138 -16.64 -12.77 -0.99
N GLU A 139 -16.64 -12.59 -2.31
CA GLU A 139 -16.14 -13.57 -3.27
C GLU A 139 -14.66 -13.33 -3.55
N LEU A 140 -13.81 -14.33 -3.35
CA LEU A 140 -12.37 -14.28 -3.59
C LEU A 140 -12.00 -14.82 -4.97
N VAL A 141 -10.84 -14.41 -5.49
CA VAL A 141 -10.38 -14.74 -6.86
C VAL A 141 -10.21 -16.24 -7.12
N ASN A 142 -9.97 -17.04 -6.09
CA ASN A 142 -9.81 -18.50 -6.17
C ASN A 142 -11.16 -19.26 -6.13
N GLY A 143 -12.29 -18.56 -5.98
CA GLY A 143 -13.62 -19.14 -5.85
C GLY A 143 -14.11 -19.36 -4.42
N ASP A 144 -13.28 -19.08 -3.41
CA ASP A 144 -13.71 -19.10 -2.01
C ASP A 144 -14.69 -17.96 -1.74
N VAL A 145 -15.65 -18.20 -0.84
CA VAL A 145 -16.69 -17.23 -0.47
C VAL A 145 -16.78 -17.11 1.04
N VAL A 146 -16.65 -15.89 1.55
CA VAL A 146 -16.81 -15.57 2.98
C VAL A 146 -18.16 -14.90 3.18
N VAL A 147 -19.02 -15.50 4.00
CA VAL A 147 -20.37 -14.97 4.29
C VAL A 147 -20.46 -14.56 5.76
N ILE A 148 -20.87 -13.31 6.01
CA ILE A 148 -20.96 -12.70 7.35
C ILE A 148 -22.32 -12.01 7.55
N PRO A 149 -23.06 -12.24 8.66
CA PRO A 149 -24.28 -11.51 8.99
C PRO A 149 -24.02 -10.04 9.32
N VAL A 150 -24.74 -9.12 8.68
CA VAL A 150 -24.41 -7.68 8.73
C VAL A 150 -24.62 -7.09 10.14
N LYS A 151 -25.73 -7.39 10.80
CA LYS A 151 -25.99 -6.90 12.18
C LYS A 151 -24.92 -7.38 13.16
N GLN A 152 -24.49 -8.63 13.05
CA GLN A 152 -23.47 -9.21 13.90
C GLN A 152 -22.10 -8.59 13.61
N ALA A 153 -21.75 -8.37 12.33
CA ALA A 153 -20.54 -7.65 11.93
C ALA A 153 -20.45 -6.26 12.58
N MET A 154 -21.55 -5.49 12.54
CA MET A 154 -21.62 -4.15 13.14
C MET A 154 -21.45 -4.19 14.66
N GLN A 155 -22.05 -5.16 15.34
CA GLN A 155 -21.96 -5.34 16.79
C GLN A 155 -20.57 -5.81 17.25
N ALA A 156 -19.99 -6.81 16.58
CA ALA A 156 -18.70 -7.38 16.94
C ALA A 156 -17.51 -6.49 16.56
N ASN A 157 -17.66 -5.58 15.59
CA ASN A 157 -16.58 -4.73 15.09
C ASN A 157 -15.85 -4.00 16.23
N GLU A 158 -16.54 -3.37 17.18
CA GLU A 158 -15.88 -2.63 18.25
C GLU A 158 -15.06 -3.54 19.19
N GLU A 159 -15.54 -4.76 19.47
CA GLU A 159 -14.82 -5.73 20.29
C GLU A 159 -13.57 -6.26 19.57
N ILE A 160 -13.71 -6.65 18.29
CA ILE A 160 -12.60 -7.13 17.44
C ILE A 160 -11.49 -6.07 17.40
N MET A 161 -11.86 -4.81 17.22
CA MET A 161 -10.93 -3.68 17.16
C MET A 161 -10.20 -3.46 18.48
N LYS A 162 -10.92 -3.47 19.62
CA LYS A 162 -10.33 -3.38 20.97
C LYS A 162 -9.38 -4.55 21.25
N ARG A 163 -9.81 -5.78 20.98
CA ARG A 163 -9.04 -7.02 21.21
C ARG A 163 -7.72 -7.03 20.44
N ASN A 164 -7.74 -6.54 19.21
CA ASN A 164 -6.55 -6.44 18.35
C ASN A 164 -5.79 -5.11 18.47
N LYS A 165 -6.19 -4.22 19.41
CA LYS A 165 -5.57 -2.90 19.67
C LYS A 165 -5.54 -1.96 18.47
N ILE A 166 -6.53 -2.05 17.59
CA ILE A 166 -6.60 -1.26 16.35
C ILE A 166 -7.43 0.01 16.61
N ALA A 167 -6.86 1.18 16.31
CA ALA A 167 -7.43 2.48 16.72
C ALA A 167 -8.57 3.01 15.82
N ARG A 168 -8.65 2.58 14.55
CA ARG A 168 -9.65 3.03 13.57
C ARG A 168 -10.03 1.88 12.65
N ARG A 169 -11.31 1.73 12.26
CA ARG A 169 -11.75 0.65 11.37
C ARG A 169 -11.23 0.77 9.94
N MET A 170 -10.85 1.98 9.54
CA MET A 170 -10.43 2.27 8.17
C MET A 170 -9.46 3.45 8.14
N ASN A 171 -8.61 3.45 7.13
CA ASN A 171 -7.77 4.56 6.71
C ASN A 171 -7.82 4.60 5.18
N LEU A 172 -8.33 5.68 4.59
CA LEU A 172 -8.45 5.87 3.15
C LEU A 172 -7.78 7.20 2.80
N ARG A 173 -7.10 7.30 1.66
CA ARG A 173 -6.58 8.59 1.17
C ARG A 173 -7.73 9.46 0.68
N GLU A 174 -7.64 10.76 0.97
CA GLU A 174 -8.60 11.79 0.54
C GLU A 174 -8.66 11.93 -0.99
#